data_AF-A0A7W2YCY8-F1
#
_entry.id   AF-A0A7W2YCY8-F1
#
_cell.length_a   1.000
_cell.length_b   1.000
_cell.length_c   1.000
_cell.angle_alpha   90.00
_cell.angle_beta   90.00
_cell.angle_gamma   90.00
#
_symmetry.space_group_name_H-M   'P 1'
#
loop_
_entity.id
_entity.type
_entity.pdbx_description
1 polymer ?
#
loop_
_entity_poly.entity_id
_entity_poly.type
_entity_poly.pdbx_seq_one_letter_code
_entity_poly.pdbx_strand_id
1 'polypeptide(L)'
;MIKLKYLIYIKEIKLSRKNFPWTFYGLIGLNLSVIVTSIVVGLGKKKELFEIISAMPYGFLIVTCVSLAIFPFVDIWENIADRVMCLNLDLDYQTEFLDRYDINTQEKIRDAYIKGQKDKISDTKIKEIINQINLVYDSKK
;
A
#
# COMPACT_ATOMS: atom_id res chain seq x y z
N MET A 1 1.45 -5.64 -17.95
CA MET A 1 1.62 -7.07 -17.61
C MET A 1 3.05 -7.28 -17.12
N ILE A 2 3.24 -7.71 -15.87
CA ILE A 2 4.59 -7.91 -15.29
C ILE A 2 5.20 -9.15 -15.95
N LYS A 3 6.32 -8.96 -16.66
CA LYS A 3 7.11 -10.05 -17.25
C LYS A 3 7.93 -10.76 -16.17
N LEU A 4 8.16 -12.07 -16.34
CA LEU A 4 8.93 -12.90 -15.41
C LEU A 4 10.32 -12.30 -15.06
N LYS A 5 10.95 -11.61 -16.02
CA LYS A 5 12.24 -10.93 -15.82
C LYS A 5 12.24 -9.88 -14.70
N TYR A 6 11.08 -9.31 -14.37
CA TYR A 6 10.96 -8.28 -13.32
C TYR A 6 10.90 -8.86 -11.90
N LEU A 7 10.74 -10.19 -11.75
CA LEU A 7 10.83 -10.86 -10.46
C LEU A 7 12.22 -10.76 -9.82
N ILE A 8 13.25 -10.41 -10.60
CA ILE A 8 14.60 -10.20 -10.08
C ILE A 8 14.64 -9.11 -9.00
N TYR A 9 13.73 -8.12 -9.09
CA TYR A 9 13.64 -7.02 -8.14
C TYR A 9 13.19 -7.44 -6.75
N ILE A 10 12.58 -8.61 -6.58
CA ILE A 10 12.16 -9.10 -5.25
C ILE A 10 13.36 -9.17 -4.30
N LYS A 11 14.55 -9.53 -4.82
CA LYS A 11 15.77 -9.64 -4.01
C LYS A 11 16.28 -8.29 -3.47
N GLU A 12 15.84 -7.19 -4.06
CA GLU A 12 16.26 -5.83 -3.71
C GLU A 12 15.28 -5.15 -2.73
N ILE A 13 14.13 -5.76 -2.46
CA ILE A 13 13.12 -5.21 -1.57
C ILE A 13 13.61 -5.36 -0.12
N LYS A 14 13.88 -4.22 0.52
CA LYS A 14 14.23 -4.18 1.95
C LYS A 14 12.95 -4.23 2.79
N LEU A 15 12.99 -4.95 3.90
CA LEU A 15 11.92 -4.89 4.91
C LEU A 15 11.92 -3.50 5.56
N SER A 16 11.01 -2.63 5.12
CA SER A 16 10.85 -1.28 5.64
C SER A 16 9.40 -0.84 5.54
N ARG A 17 8.99 0.15 6.36
CA ARG A 17 7.65 0.72 6.31
C ARG A 17 7.30 1.35 4.96
N LYS A 18 8.31 1.87 4.23
CA LYS A 18 8.13 2.43 2.89
C LYS A 18 7.87 1.36 1.84
N ASN A 19 8.47 0.18 1.99
CA ASN A 19 8.31 -0.93 1.04
C ASN A 19 7.12 -1.84 1.37
N PHE A 20 6.65 -1.85 2.62
CA PHE A 20 5.52 -2.68 3.05
C PHE A 20 4.36 -1.86 3.65
N PRO A 21 3.94 -0.74 3.04
CA PRO A 21 2.96 0.15 3.63
C PRO A 21 1.61 -0.54 3.88
N TRP A 22 1.16 -1.41 2.97
CA TRP A 22 -0.13 -2.11 3.12
C TRP A 22 -0.10 -3.16 4.21
N THR A 23 1.03 -3.83 4.43
CA THR A 23 1.18 -4.73 5.58
C THR A 23 1.02 -3.95 6.89
N PHE A 24 1.62 -2.76 7.00
CA PHE A 24 1.46 -1.91 8.18
C PHE A 24 0.02 -1.38 8.32
N TYR A 25 -0.57 -0.85 7.25
CA TYR A 25 -1.94 -0.32 7.29
C TYR A 25 -2.97 -1.43 7.52
N GLY A 26 -2.79 -2.59 6.91
CA GLY A 26 -3.62 -3.78 7.09
C GLY A 26 -3.57 -4.30 8.52
N LEU A 27 -2.37 -4.40 9.11
CA LEU A 27 -2.23 -4.77 10.52
C LEU A 27 -2.99 -3.80 11.43
N ILE A 28 -2.77 -2.49 11.29
CA ILE A 28 -3.42 -1.51 12.17
C ILE A 28 -4.94 -1.49 11.92
N GLY A 29 -5.36 -1.40 10.67
CA GLY A 29 -6.75 -1.25 10.27
C GLY A 29 -7.60 -2.47 10.60
N LEU A 30 -7.10 -3.68 10.35
CA LEU A 30 -7.84 -4.90 10.69
C LEU A 30 -7.90 -5.14 12.19
N ASN A 31 -6.82 -4.88 12.94
CA ASN A 31 -6.87 -4.96 14.40
C ASN A 31 -7.85 -3.92 14.98
N LEU A 32 -7.87 -2.68 14.46
CA LEU A 32 -8.88 -1.70 14.86
C LEU A 32 -10.31 -2.15 14.53
N SER A 33 -10.50 -2.78 13.36
CA SER A 33 -11.79 -3.34 12.96
C SER A 33 -12.25 -4.42 13.94
N VAL A 34 -11.35 -5.29 14.41
CA VAL A 34 -11.68 -6.29 15.45
C VAL A 34 -12.19 -5.62 16.72
N ILE A 35 -11.56 -4.52 17.17
CA ILE A 35 -11.99 -3.80 18.37
C ILE A 35 -13.41 -3.28 18.18
N VAL A 36 -13.65 -2.54 17.10
CA VAL A 36 -14.95 -1.92 16.82
C VAL A 36 -16.02 -3.00 16.65
N THR A 37 -15.76 -4.04 15.86
CA THR A 37 -16.69 -5.14 15.63
C THR A 37 -17.00 -5.89 16.92
N SER A 38 -16.00 -6.19 17.75
CA SER A 38 -16.19 -6.90 19.02
C SER A 38 -17.07 -6.10 19.97
N ILE A 39 -16.88 -4.78 20.05
CA ILE A 39 -17.71 -3.89 20.87
C ILE A 39 -19.13 -3.82 20.32
N VAL A 40 -19.30 -3.52 19.03
CA VAL A 40 -20.61 -3.34 18.40
C VAL A 40 -21.45 -4.62 18.48
N VAL A 41 -20.86 -5.76 18.11
CA VAL A 41 -21.55 -7.07 18.13
C VAL A 41 -21.78 -7.53 19.57
N GLY A 42 -20.81 -7.32 20.46
CA GLY A 42 -20.92 -7.68 21.87
C GLY A 42 -22.06 -6.94 22.58
N LEU A 43 -22.13 -5.62 22.41
CA LEU A 43 -23.21 -4.80 22.95
C LEU A 43 -24.55 -5.16 22.32
N GLY A 44 -24.60 -5.39 20.99
CA GLY A 44 -25.82 -5.82 20.30
C GLY A 44 -26.38 -7.15 20.80
N LYS A 45 -25.52 -8.06 21.28
CA LYS A 45 -25.89 -9.35 21.87
C LYS A 45 -26.03 -9.32 23.40
N LYS A 46 -26.00 -8.15 24.03
CA LYS A 46 -26.07 -7.97 25.50
C LYS A 46 -25.03 -8.81 26.26
N LYS A 47 -23.84 -8.96 25.68
CA LYS A 47 -22.73 -9.69 26.29
C LYS A 47 -22.10 -8.86 27.40
N GLU A 48 -21.62 -9.52 28.45
CA GLU A 48 -20.83 -8.84 29.48
C GLU A 48 -19.52 -8.33 28.89
N LEU A 49 -19.03 -7.19 29.39
CA LEU A 49 -17.80 -6.57 28.92
C LEU A 49 -16.61 -7.54 28.98
N PHE A 50 -16.57 -8.39 30.02
CA PHE A 50 -15.54 -9.40 30.18
C PHE A 50 -15.56 -10.47 29.07
N GLU A 51 -16.75 -10.92 28.65
CA GLU A 51 -16.89 -11.86 27.52
C GLU A 51 -16.40 -11.24 26.21
N ILE A 52 -16.66 -9.93 26.01
CA ILE A 52 -16.21 -9.19 24.83
C ILE A 52 -14.67 -9.09 24.82
N ILE A 53 -14.08 -8.67 25.95
CA ILE A 53 -12.63 -8.49 26.07
C ILE A 53 -11.89 -9.82 25.95
N SER A 54 -12.41 -10.90 26.54
CA SER A 54 -11.78 -12.23 26.47
C SER A 54 -11.80 -12.83 25.06
N ALA A 55 -12.73 -12.41 24.20
CA ALA A 55 -12.76 -12.83 22.79
C ALA A 55 -11.80 -12.04 21.88
N MET A 56 -11.42 -10.81 22.25
CA MET A 56 -10.57 -9.94 21.43
C MET A 56 -9.20 -10.53 21.07
N PRO A 57 -8.46 -11.20 21.97
CA PRO A 57 -7.17 -11.81 21.63
C PRO A 57 -7.24 -12.80 20.46
N TYR A 58 -8.31 -13.60 20.39
CA TYR A 58 -8.52 -14.53 19.28
C TYR A 58 -8.78 -13.79 17.98
N GLY A 59 -9.60 -12.72 18.02
CA GLY A 59 -9.83 -11.85 16.87
C GLY A 59 -8.53 -11.22 16.35
N PHE A 60 -7.72 -10.65 17.26
CA PHE A 60 -6.42 -10.07 16.93
C PHE A 60 -5.46 -11.09 16.31
N LEU A 61 -5.41 -12.31 16.84
CA LEU A 61 -4.55 -13.36 16.30
C LEU A 61 -4.97 -13.71 14.87
N ILE A 62 -6.27 -13.91 14.62
CA ILE A 62 -6.80 -14.23 13.28
C ILE A 62 -6.45 -13.12 12.30
N VAL A 63 -6.76 -11.86 12.61
CA VAL A 63 -6.51 -10.76 11.66
C VAL A 63 -5.03 -10.47 11.47
N THR A 64 -4.20 -10.72 12.49
CA THR A 64 -2.74 -10.62 12.35
C THR A 64 -2.21 -11.69 11.41
N CYS A 65 -2.65 -12.95 11.56
CA CYS A 65 -2.29 -14.02 10.64
C CYS A 65 -2.73 -13.72 9.20
N VAL A 66 -3.97 -13.27 9.00
CA VAL A 66 -4.49 -12.88 7.69
C VAL A 66 -3.67 -11.72 7.12
N SER A 67 -3.34 -10.72 7.94
CA SER A 67 -2.58 -9.55 7.50
C SER A 67 -1.19 -9.95 6.99
N LEU A 68 -0.48 -10.79 7.76
CA LEU A 68 0.86 -11.27 7.42
C LEU A 68 0.84 -12.29 6.27
N ALA A 69 -0.28 -12.95 6.01
CA ALA A 69 -0.41 -13.91 4.93
C ALA A 69 -0.79 -13.27 3.59
N ILE A 70 -1.43 -12.09 3.58
CA ILE A 70 -1.97 -11.49 2.35
C ILE A 70 -1.20 -10.21 1.97
N PHE A 71 -1.10 -9.25 2.88
CA PHE A 71 -0.59 -7.92 2.52
C PHE A 71 0.87 -7.90 2.08
N PRO A 72 1.79 -8.75 2.59
CA PRO A 72 3.15 -8.78 2.07
C PRO A 72 3.22 -9.10 0.58
N PHE A 73 2.30 -9.91 0.06
CA PHE A 73 2.24 -10.20 -1.38
C PHE A 73 1.72 -9.01 -2.18
N VAL A 74 0.76 -8.26 -1.64
CA VAL A 74 0.27 -7.01 -2.24
C VAL A 74 1.40 -5.99 -2.31
N ASP A 75 2.12 -5.80 -1.21
CA ASP A 75 3.28 -4.90 -1.14
C ASP A 75 4.36 -5.31 -2.15
N ILE A 76 4.73 -6.58 -2.22
CA ILE A 76 5.73 -7.07 -3.19
C ILE A 76 5.26 -6.80 -4.63
N TRP A 77 3.99 -7.07 -4.92
CA TRP A 77 3.43 -6.82 -6.25
C TRP A 77 3.49 -5.33 -6.63
N GLU A 78 3.12 -4.44 -5.71
CA GLU A 78 3.19 -3.00 -5.92
C GLU A 78 4.63 -2.51 -6.12
N ASN A 79 5.59 -2.99 -5.30
CA ASN A 79 7.00 -2.63 -5.47
C ASN A 79 7.53 -3.00 -6.85
N ILE A 80 7.15 -4.18 -7.38
CA ILE A 80 7.55 -4.58 -8.73
C ILE A 80 6.87 -3.69 -9.77
N ALA A 81 5.59 -3.38 -9.61
CA ALA A 81 4.85 -2.51 -10.51
C ALA A 81 5.46 -1.10 -10.55
N ASP A 82 5.81 -0.54 -9.39
CA ASP A 82 6.43 0.78 -9.26
C ASP A 82 7.81 0.83 -9.92
N ARG A 83 8.62 -0.22 -9.76
CA ARG A 83 9.91 -0.33 -10.45
C ARG A 83 9.73 -0.37 -11.96
N VAL A 84 8.76 -1.15 -12.47
CA VAL A 84 8.47 -1.18 -13.91
C VAL A 84 7.98 0.17 -14.41
N MET A 85 7.13 0.86 -13.65
CA MET A 85 6.69 2.22 -13.96
C MET A 85 7.88 3.18 -14.03
N CYS A 86 8.74 3.18 -13.01
CA CYS A 86 9.92 4.04 -12.97
C CYS A 86 10.86 3.77 -14.15
N LEU A 87 11.09 2.49 -14.51
CA LEU A 87 11.87 2.12 -15.69
C LEU A 87 11.27 2.63 -17.00
N ASN A 88 9.94 2.53 -17.16
CA ASN A 88 9.27 3.03 -18.37
C ASN A 88 9.28 4.57 -18.43
N LEU A 89 9.27 5.22 -17.28
CA LEU A 89 9.35 6.66 -17.16
C LEU A 89 10.79 7.17 -17.04
N ASP A 90 11.83 6.34 -17.17
CA ASP A 90 13.22 6.75 -17.02
C ASP A 90 13.46 7.55 -15.71
N LEU A 91 12.93 7.04 -14.60
CA LEU A 91 13.04 7.59 -13.25
C LEU A 91 13.80 6.61 -12.35
N ASP A 92 14.61 7.14 -11.42
CA ASP A 92 15.23 6.30 -10.41
C ASP A 92 14.23 5.92 -9.31
N TYR A 93 13.91 4.63 -9.20
CA TYR A 93 12.91 4.13 -8.26
C TYR A 93 13.24 4.49 -6.80
N GLN A 94 14.51 4.44 -6.40
CA GLN A 94 14.87 4.62 -5.00
C GLN A 94 14.83 6.11 -4.61
N THR A 95 15.58 6.94 -5.32
CA THR A 95 15.83 8.34 -4.96
C THR A 95 14.76 9.29 -5.49
N GLU A 96 14.20 9.04 -6.67
CA GLU A 96 13.24 9.93 -7.31
C GLU A 96 11.79 9.55 -7.03
N PHE A 97 11.53 8.32 -6.58
CA PHE A 97 10.18 7.85 -6.27
C PHE A 97 10.00 7.48 -4.80
N LEU A 98 10.61 6.37 -4.36
CA LEU A 98 10.37 5.79 -3.03
C LEU A 98 10.79 6.71 -1.88
N ASP A 99 11.95 7.37 -2.02
CA ASP A 99 12.46 8.24 -0.97
C ASP A 99 11.91 9.67 -1.02
N ARG A 100 11.48 10.13 -2.19
CA ARG A 100 10.96 11.49 -2.41
C ARG A 100 9.54 11.67 -1.92
N TYR A 101 8.65 10.72 -2.22
CA TYR A 101 7.21 10.86 -2.02
C TYR A 101 6.72 10.09 -0.79
N ASP A 102 5.69 10.62 -0.12
CA ASP A 102 4.91 9.84 0.85
C ASP A 102 4.00 8.84 0.13
N ILE A 103 3.49 7.84 0.87
CA ILE A 103 2.70 6.73 0.33
C ILE A 103 1.47 7.22 -0.46
N ASN A 104 0.75 8.25 0.03
CA ASN A 104 -0.44 8.75 -0.68
C ASN A 104 -0.07 9.40 -2.02
N THR A 105 1.08 10.05 -2.09
CA THR A 105 1.55 10.66 -3.33
C THR A 105 2.07 9.60 -4.29
N GLN A 106 2.74 8.56 -3.79
CA GLN A 106 3.13 7.38 -4.57
C GLN A 106 1.91 6.70 -5.22
N GLU A 107 0.82 6.50 -4.47
CA GLU A 107 -0.44 5.96 -5.00
C GLU A 107 -1.03 6.83 -6.11
N LYS A 108 -1.07 8.15 -5.93
CA LYS A 108 -1.57 9.07 -6.97
C LYS A 108 -0.75 9.01 -8.26
N ILE A 109 0.57 8.91 -8.15
CA ILE A 109 1.47 8.76 -9.30
C ILE A 109 1.18 7.44 -10.01
N ARG A 110 1.02 6.35 -9.24
CA ARG A 110 0.69 5.02 -9.77
C ARG A 110 -0.66 5.02 -10.50
N ASP A 111 -1.68 5.64 -9.91
CA ASP A 111 -3.01 5.77 -10.51
C ASP A 111 -2.96 6.60 -11.80
N ALA A 112 -2.21 7.71 -11.80
CA ALA A 112 -2.01 8.53 -12.99
C ALA A 112 -1.31 7.73 -14.10
N TYR A 113 -0.30 6.93 -13.77
CA TYR A 113 0.39 6.06 -14.72
C TYR A 113 -0.53 4.97 -15.28
N ILE A 114 -1.26 4.24 -14.43
CA ILE A 114 -2.19 3.18 -14.84
C ILE A 114 -3.28 3.76 -15.75
N LYS A 115 -3.85 4.91 -15.38
CA LYS A 115 -4.84 5.61 -16.18
C LYS A 115 -4.27 6.05 -17.52
N GLY A 116 -3.07 6.65 -17.52
CA GLY A 116 -2.39 7.07 -18.74
C GLY A 116 -2.12 5.91 -19.70
N GLN A 117 -1.67 4.77 -19.19
CA GLN A 117 -1.48 3.55 -19.99
C GLN A 117 -2.80 3.02 -20.55
N LYS A 118 -3.88 3.03 -19.76
CA LYS A 118 -5.23 2.63 -20.20
C LYS A 118 -5.76 3.54 -21.31
N ASP A 119 -5.54 4.83 -21.18
CA ASP A 119 -5.97 5.87 -22.11
C ASP A 119 -5.01 6.02 -23.31
N LYS A 120 -3.97 5.18 -23.41
CA LYS A 120 -2.92 5.20 -24.44
C LYS A 120 -2.24 6.57 -24.59
N ILE A 121 -2.09 7.27 -23.47
CA ILE A 121 -1.39 8.55 -23.38
C ILE A 121 0.11 8.28 -23.52
N SER A 122 0.84 9.16 -24.20
CA SER A 122 2.29 9.04 -24.32
C SER A 122 2.98 9.20 -22.97
N ASP A 123 4.08 8.48 -22.75
CA ASP A 123 4.84 8.54 -21.50
C ASP A 123 5.30 9.96 -21.17
N THR A 124 5.60 10.80 -22.17
CA THR A 124 5.93 12.23 -21.98
C THR A 124 4.80 13.00 -21.29
N LYS A 125 3.54 12.80 -21.70
CA LYS A 125 2.39 13.44 -21.08
C LYS A 125 2.12 12.89 -19.68
N ILE A 126 2.38 11.61 -19.46
CA ILE A 126 2.29 11.02 -18.11
C ILE A 126 3.33 11.67 -17.18
N LYS A 127 4.57 11.88 -17.65
CA LYS A 127 5.60 12.62 -16.88
C LYS A 127 5.15 14.05 -16.56
N GLU A 128 4.50 14.75 -17.48
CA GLU A 128 3.95 16.09 -17.20
C GLU A 128 2.90 16.07 -16.10
N ILE A 129 1.98 15.10 -16.11
CA ILE A 129 0.98 14.92 -15.04
C ILE A 129 1.67 14.65 -13.70
N ILE A 130 2.69 13.79 -13.69
CA ILE A 130 3.49 13.51 -12.49
C ILE A 130 4.18 14.79 -11.99
N ASN A 131 4.75 15.60 -12.88
CA ASN A 131 5.33 16.89 -12.51
C ASN A 131 4.31 17.87 -11.92
N GLN A 132 3.07 17.87 -12.41
CA GLN A 132 2.00 18.65 -11.78
C GLN A 132 1.66 18.15 -10.37
N ILE A 133 1.61 16.83 -10.17
CA ILE A 133 1.45 16.22 -8.84
C ILE A 133 2.60 16.66 -7.92
N ASN A 134 3.83 16.70 -8.43
CA ASN A 134 5.01 17.16 -7.69
C ASN A 134 4.87 18.60 -7.22
N LEU A 135 4.47 19.52 -8.10
CA LEU A 135 4.27 20.93 -7.74
C LEU A 135 3.25 21.11 -6.61
N VAL A 136 2.17 20.33 -6.63
CA VAL A 136 1.16 20.35 -5.57
C VAL A 136 1.69 19.73 -4.27
N TYR A 137 2.50 18.68 -4.37
CA TYR A 137 3.13 18.07 -3.20
C TYR A 137 4.11 19.02 -2.51
N ASP A 138 4.99 19.66 -3.29
CA ASP A 138 5.98 20.60 -2.77
C ASP A 138 5.34 21.86 -2.16
N SER A 139 4.20 22.32 -2.67
CA SER A 139 3.45 23.44 -2.08
C SER A 139 2.83 23.16 -0.70
N LYS A 140 2.80 21.89 -0.28
CA LYS A 140 2.20 21.44 1.01
C LYS A 140 3.25 21.12 2.08
N LYS A 141 4.54 21.18 1.75
CA LYS A 141 5.66 21.11 2.70
C LYS A 141 6.01 22.50 3.23
#